data_AF-A0A973M7U0-F1
#
_entry.id   AF-A0A973M7U0-F1
#
_cell.length_a   1.000
_cell.length_b   1.000
_cell.length_c   1.000
_cell.angle_alpha   90.00
_cell.angle_beta   90.00
_cell.angle_gamma   90.00
#
_symmetry.space_group_name_H-M   'P 1'
#
loop_
_entity.id
_entity.type
_entity.pdbx_description
1 polymer ?
#
loop_
_entity_poly.entity_id
_entity_poly.type
_entity_poly.pdbx_seq_one_letter_code
_entity_poly.pdbx_strand_id
1 'polypeptide(L)' 'AAGLDDLPLFAAAAEPEHEADPLISALAEIEPDSLTPREALETLYRLKRLASETD' A
#
# COMPACT_ATOMS: atom_id res chain seq x y z
N ALA A 1 -16.56 23.39 -38.72
CA ALA A 1 -15.30 23.20 -37.98
C ALA A 1 -15.27 21.75 -37.53
N ALA A 2 -14.31 20.99 -38.03
CA ALA A 2 -14.17 19.56 -37.76
C ALA A 2 -13.21 19.35 -36.58
N GLY A 3 -13.52 18.37 -35.72
CA GLY A 3 -12.50 17.48 -35.13
C GLY A 3 -11.78 17.93 -33.86
N LEU A 4 -12.49 18.37 -32.81
CA LEU A 4 -11.93 18.38 -31.45
C LEU A 4 -12.35 17.17 -30.60
N ASP A 5 -13.33 16.39 -31.07
CA ASP A 5 -13.88 15.25 -30.33
C ASP A 5 -13.05 13.95 -30.48
N ASP A 6 -11.91 14.00 -31.19
CA ASP A 6 -11.08 12.83 -31.52
C ASP A 6 -9.62 12.99 -31.06
N LEU A 7 -9.37 13.87 -30.08
CA LEU A 7 -8.06 14.01 -29.45
C LEU A 7 -8.05 13.26 -28.11
N PRO A 8 -7.61 11.98 -28.05
CA PRO A 8 -7.48 11.21 -26.82
C PRO A 8 -6.33 11.69 -25.93
N LEU A 9 -5.88 12.95 -26.08
CA LEU A 9 -4.76 13.54 -25.37
C LEU A 9 -5.13 13.96 -23.95
N PHE A 10 -6.43 14.11 -23.66
CA PHE A 10 -6.96 14.45 -22.33
C PHE A 10 -7.91 13.37 -21.77
N ALA A 11 -8.01 12.21 -22.40
CA ALA A 11 -8.68 11.08 -21.78
C ALA A 11 -7.87 10.70 -20.54
N ALA A 12 -8.42 10.95 -19.35
CA ALA A 12 -7.79 10.56 -18.10
C ALA A 12 -7.57 9.05 -18.15
N ALA A 13 -6.33 8.62 -18.36
CA ALA A 13 -5.95 7.24 -18.13
C ALA A 13 -6.29 6.93 -16.67
N ALA A 14 -7.05 5.86 -16.44
CA ALA A 14 -7.22 5.33 -15.10
C ALA A 14 -5.82 5.13 -14.52
N GLU A 15 -5.54 5.76 -13.37
CA GLU A 15 -4.29 5.49 -12.68
C GLU A 15 -4.21 3.98 -12.43
N PRO A 16 -3.07 3.35 -12.71
CA PRO A 16 -2.90 1.96 -12.33
C PRO A 16 -3.18 1.84 -10.84
N GLU A 17 -4.11 0.96 -10.47
CA GLU A 17 -4.30 0.57 -9.08
C GLU A 17 -2.95 0.05 -8.60
N HIS A 18 -2.24 0.86 -7.81
CA HIS A 18 -1.05 0.38 -7.13
C HIS A 18 -1.51 -0.73 -6.20
N GLU A 19 -0.96 -1.93 -6.37
CA GLU A 19 -1.13 -3.00 -5.41
C GLU A 19 -0.79 -2.44 -4.02
N ALA A 20 -1.72 -2.63 -3.08
CA ALA A 20 -1.57 -2.10 -1.74
C ALA A 20 -0.28 -2.66 -1.13
N ASP A 21 0.62 -1.78 -0.70
CA ASP A 21 1.87 -2.18 -0.07
C ASP A 21 1.54 -3.06 1.16
N PRO A 22 1.99 -4.33 1.16
CA PRO A 22 1.64 -5.27 2.21
C PRO A 22 2.20 -4.82 3.57
N LEU A 23 3.31 -4.08 3.59
CA LEU A 23 3.89 -3.53 4.81
C LEU A 23 3.03 -2.40 5.38
N ILE A 24 2.54 -1.50 4.53
CA ILE A 24 1.61 -0.43 4.93
C ILE A 24 0.32 -1.04 5.48
N SER A 25 -0.21 -2.06 4.81
CA SER A 25 -1.43 -2.75 5.23
C SER A 25 -1.24 -3.44 6.59
N ALA A 26 -0.13 -4.17 6.77
CA ALA A 26 0.18 -4.82 8.04
C ALA A 26 0.43 -3.84 9.19
N LEU A 27 0.94 -2.63 8.91
CA LEU A 27 1.12 -1.57 9.91
C LEU A 27 -0.23 -0.98 10.35
N ALA A 28 -1.17 -0.79 9.42
CA ALA A 28 -2.48 -0.19 9.71
C ALA A 28 -3.35 -1.06 10.64
N GLU A 29 -3.09 -2.36 10.69
CA GLU A 29 -3.80 -3.31 11.56
C GLU A 29 -3.29 -3.34 13.01
N ILE A 30 -2.16 -2.68 13.32
CA ILE A 30 -1.56 -2.75 14.65
C ILE A 30 -2.24 -1.77 15.59
N GLU A 31 -2.69 -2.27 16.74
CA GLU A 31 -3.16 -1.48 17.89
C GLU A 31 -2.10 -1.56 19.00
N PRO A 32 -1.13 -0.61 19.10
CA PRO A 32 0.01 -0.75 20.00
C PRO A 32 -0.38 -0.85 21.47
N ASP A 33 -1.44 -0.16 21.87
CA ASP A 33 -1.92 -0.10 23.25
C ASP A 33 -2.56 -1.42 23.70
N SER A 34 -2.96 -2.30 22.77
CA SER A 34 -3.53 -3.61 23.09
C SER A 34 -2.48 -4.71 23.23
N LEU A 35 -1.22 -4.45 22.89
CA LEU A 35 -0.16 -5.45 22.86
C LEU A 35 0.59 -5.51 24.20
N THR A 36 0.84 -6.72 24.67
CA THR A 36 1.86 -6.94 25.70
C THR A 36 3.26 -6.68 25.14
N PRO A 37 4.28 -6.44 25.99
CA PRO A 37 5.65 -6.24 25.52
C PRO A 37 6.20 -7.38 24.65
N ARG A 38 5.76 -8.63 24.91
CA ARG A 38 6.15 -9.79 24.09
C ARG A 38 5.50 -9.73 22.70
N GLU A 39 4.20 -9.47 22.64
CA GLU A 39 3.45 -9.40 21.38
C GLU A 39 3.91 -8.24 20.51
N ALA A 40 4.27 -7.10 21.12
CA ALA A 40 4.88 -5.98 20.42
C ALA A 40 6.20 -6.40 19.75
N LEU A 41 7.08 -7.09 20.48
CA LEU A 41 8.35 -7.58 19.93
C LEU A 41 8.12 -8.59 18.78
N GLU A 42 7.18 -9.52 18.94
CA GLU A 42 6.82 -10.48 17.90
C GLU A 42 6.28 -9.79 16.64
N THR A 43 5.44 -8.76 16.83
CA THR A 43 4.91 -7.92 15.74
C THR A 43 6.04 -7.21 14.99
N LEU A 44 7.03 -6.65 15.71
CA LEU A 44 8.20 -6.01 15.08
C LEU A 44 9.02 -7.01 14.24
N TYR A 45 9.21 -8.24 14.73
CA TYR A 45 9.89 -9.28 13.95
C TYR A 45 9.08 -9.71 12.71
N ARG A 46 7.75 -9.76 12.80
CA ARG A 46 6.87 -10.00 11.64
C ARG A 46 7.04 -8.91 10.59
N LEU A 47 6.96 -7.63 10.99
CA LEU A 47 7.13 -6.50 10.08
C LEU A 47 8.51 -6.50 9.42
N LYS A 48 9.57 -6.81 10.19
CA LYS A 48 10.93 -6.90 9.65
C LYS A 48 11.06 -7.96 8.54
N ARG A 49 10.45 -9.14 8.74
CA ARG A 49 10.46 -10.21 7.72
C ARG A 49 9.71 -9.77 6.46
N LEU A 50 8.53 -9.19 6.64
CA LEU A 50 7.71 -8.70 5.53
C LEU A 50 8.44 -7.64 4.69
N ALA A 51 9.14 -6.71 5.35
CA ALA A 51 9.96 -5.71 4.68
C ALA A 51 11.12 -6.33 3.87
N SER A 52 11.71 -7.43 4.32
CA SER A 52 12.78 -8.14 3.60
C SER A 52 12.29 -9.04 2.47
N GLU A 53 10.99 -9.36 2.42
CA GLU A 53 10.36 -10.15 1.35
C GLU A 53 9.87 -9.26 0.19
N THR A 54 9.82 -7.95 0.40
CA THR A 54 9.35 -6.95 -0.59
C THR A 54 10.52 -6.34 -1.40
N ASP A 55 11.77 -6.72 -1.08
CA ASP A 55 13.01 -6.35 -1.82
C ASP A 55 13.28 -7.25 -3.04
#